data_AF-A0A9X4KNX7-F1
#
_entry.id   AF-A0A9X4KNX7-F1
#
_cell.length_a   1.000
_cell.length_b   1.000
_cell.length_c   1.000
_cell.angle_alpha   90.00
_cell.angle_beta   90.00
_cell.angle_gamma   90.00
#
_symmetry.space_group_name_H-M   'P 1'
#
loop_
_entity.id
_entity.type
_entity.pdbx_description
1 polymer ?
#
loop_
_entity_poly.entity_id
_entity_poly.type
_entity_poly.pdbx_seq_one_letter_code
_entity_poly.pdbx_strand_id
1 'polypeptide(L)'
;MTDKISWRRLIALALLCCVVVVIFKLSSQPYSKQTIQPLLTRTLSYETAERLLPGLDIHYDGKEYRRDINPYGMIEFAFRKSAHLFVYGVLAAVTALVLSLFRLRSPAAAALSLAVVGLVAIMDEWNQRYSPARTPTYQDVLVDLTGGAISLAVCFGAAALYRQWRRKPCGRAKVVLICFPLEDRANRIERSAKRGSLFFLRLRDERPDQRFSFRNMLNMI
;
A
#
# COMPACT_ATOMS: atom_id res chain seq x y z
N MET A 1 17.62 14.83 28.70
CA MET A 1 16.69 15.00 27.56
C MET A 1 16.50 13.65 26.89
N THR A 2 15.63 12.80 27.42
CA THR A 2 15.25 11.55 26.78
C THR A 2 13.87 11.76 26.18
N ASP A 3 13.80 11.85 24.85
CA ASP A 3 12.53 11.77 24.15
C ASP A 3 11.79 10.52 24.65
N LYS A 4 10.65 10.69 25.32
CA LYS A 4 9.77 9.57 25.66
C LYS A 4 9.34 8.93 24.35
N ILE A 5 10.01 7.85 23.94
CA ILE A 5 9.60 7.04 22.80
C ILE A 5 8.14 6.68 23.04
N SER A 6 7.24 7.10 22.15
CA SER A 6 5.83 6.79 22.30
C SER A 6 5.65 5.28 22.22
N TRP A 7 4.82 4.69 23.09
CA TRP A 7 4.56 3.25 23.12
C TRP A 7 4.21 2.67 21.74
N ARG A 8 3.59 3.48 20.88
CA ARG A 8 3.30 3.13 19.47
C ARG A 8 4.56 2.82 18.66
N ARG A 9 5.65 3.59 18.83
CA ARG A 9 6.94 3.35 18.18
C ARG A 9 7.56 2.05 18.68
N LEU A 10 7.51 1.80 19.99
CA LEU A 10 8.02 0.54 20.56
C LEU A 10 7.26 -0.67 20.02
N ILE A 11 5.93 -0.60 19.97
CA ILE A 11 5.09 -1.67 19.41
C ILE A 11 5.41 -1.90 17.92
N ALA A 12 5.54 -0.83 17.13
CA ALA A 12 5.85 -0.96 15.70
C ALA A 12 7.26 -1.54 15.45
N LEU A 13 8.26 -1.13 16.25
CA LEU A 13 9.60 -1.71 16.19
C LEU A 13 9.60 -3.18 16.64
N ALA A 14 8.88 -3.52 17.70
CA ALA A 14 8.73 -4.90 18.15
C ALA A 14 8.06 -5.78 17.07
N LEU A 15 7.03 -5.25 16.39
CA LEU A 15 6.40 -5.93 15.26
C LEU A 15 7.38 -6.14 14.10
N LEU A 16 8.18 -5.12 13.74
CA LEU A 16 9.21 -5.24 12.71
C LEU A 16 10.23 -6.33 13.07
N CYS A 17 10.75 -6.31 14.31
CA CYS A 17 11.66 -7.33 14.80
C CYS A 17 11.02 -8.72 14.76
N CYS A 18 9.75 -8.85 15.16
CA CYS A 18 9.01 -10.10 15.10
C CYS A 18 8.93 -10.66 13.68
N VAL A 19 8.56 -9.83 12.69
CA VAL A 19 8.50 -10.24 11.28
C VAL A 19 9.86 -10.73 10.78
N VAL A 20 10.93 -10.00 11.08
CA VAL A 20 12.29 -10.41 10.70
C VAL A 20 12.68 -11.74 11.35
N VAL A 21 12.41 -11.92 12.65
CA VAL A 21 12.67 -13.19 13.35
C VAL A 21 11.89 -14.34 12.72
N VAL A 22 10.63 -14.13 12.35
CA VAL A 22 9.81 -15.15 11.68
C VAL A 22 10.42 -15.53 10.33
N ILE A 23 10.87 -14.56 9.53
CA ILE A 23 11.54 -14.83 8.23
C ILE A 23 12.75 -15.76 8.44
N PHE A 24 13.68 -15.37 9.31
CA PHE A 24 14.88 -16.18 9.55
C PHE A 24 14.57 -17.55 10.17
N LYS A 25 13.59 -17.63 11.07
CA LYS A 25 13.16 -18.91 11.66
C LYS A 25 12.56 -19.85 10.63
N LEU A 26 11.77 -19.33 9.69
CA LEU A 26 11.20 -20.12 8.60
C LEU A 26 12.29 -20.55 7.61
N SER A 27 13.19 -19.64 7.27
CA SER A 27 14.33 -19.85 6.37
C SER A 27 15.30 -20.93 6.84
N SER A 28 15.63 -20.97 8.13
CA SER A 28 16.53 -21.96 8.71
C SER A 28 15.95 -23.39 8.78
N GLN A 29 14.70 -23.61 8.39
CA GLN A 29 14.12 -24.96 8.39
C GLN A 29 14.58 -25.77 7.17
N PRO A 30 14.91 -27.06 7.33
CA PRO A 30 15.28 -27.92 6.22
C PRO A 30 14.07 -28.18 5.30
N TYR A 31 14.34 -28.47 4.03
CA TYR A 31 13.32 -28.73 3.01
C TYR A 31 12.29 -29.78 3.42
N SER A 32 12.72 -30.84 4.12
CA SER A 32 11.85 -31.92 4.60
C SER A 32 10.73 -31.47 5.56
N LYS A 33 10.89 -30.31 6.22
CA LYS A 33 9.87 -29.71 7.10
C LYS A 33 9.00 -28.68 6.39
N GLN A 34 9.51 -28.09 5.31
CA GLN A 34 8.83 -27.03 4.56
C GLN A 34 8.00 -27.56 3.37
N THR A 35 8.26 -28.78 2.93
CA THR A 35 7.54 -29.38 1.79
C THR A 35 6.07 -29.59 2.10
N ILE A 36 5.21 -29.20 1.14
CA ILE A 36 3.77 -29.43 1.19
C ILE A 36 3.34 -30.63 0.34
N GLN A 37 4.27 -31.22 -0.42
CA GLN A 37 3.99 -32.39 -1.27
C GLN A 37 3.32 -33.55 -0.52
N PRO A 38 3.73 -33.95 0.70
CA PRO A 38 3.06 -35.04 1.42
C PRO A 38 1.58 -34.75 1.73
N LEU A 39 1.23 -33.48 1.91
CA LEU A 39 -0.17 -33.06 2.09
C LEU A 39 -0.90 -33.09 0.75
N LEU A 40 -0.30 -32.56 -0.32
CA LEU A 40 -0.89 -32.53 -1.66
C LEU A 40 -1.17 -33.94 -2.19
N THR A 41 -0.24 -34.89 -2.01
CA THR A 41 -0.42 -36.28 -2.45
C THR A 41 -1.54 -36.99 -1.69
N ARG A 42 -1.83 -36.59 -0.45
CA ARG A 42 -2.95 -37.15 0.35
C ARG A 42 -4.30 -36.53 0.01
N THR A 43 -4.33 -35.26 -0.40
CA THR A 43 -5.59 -34.52 -0.61
C THR A 43 -6.01 -34.43 -2.07
N LEU A 44 -5.06 -34.45 -3.02
CA LEU A 44 -5.32 -34.24 -4.44
C LEU A 44 -4.78 -35.40 -5.26
N SER A 45 -5.65 -35.98 -6.09
CA SER A 45 -5.24 -36.95 -7.12
C SER A 45 -4.40 -36.27 -8.19
N TYR A 46 -3.46 -37.01 -8.78
CA TYR A 46 -2.55 -36.49 -9.81
C TYR A 46 -3.29 -35.82 -10.97
N GLU A 47 -4.32 -36.49 -11.50
CA GLU A 47 -5.14 -35.97 -12.61
C GLU A 47 -5.88 -34.68 -12.27
N THR A 48 -6.31 -34.52 -11.02
CA THR A 48 -6.97 -33.29 -10.56
C THR A 48 -5.95 -32.16 -10.47
N ALA A 49 -4.77 -32.43 -9.92
CA ALA A 49 -3.69 -31.44 -9.84
C ALA A 49 -3.25 -30.98 -11.24
N GLU A 50 -3.14 -31.89 -12.20
CA GLU A 50 -2.78 -31.57 -13.59
C GLU A 50 -3.84 -30.71 -14.30
N ARG A 51 -5.13 -30.95 -14.04
CA ARG A 51 -6.24 -30.18 -14.62
C ARG A 51 -6.40 -28.78 -14.02
N LEU A 52 -6.06 -28.61 -12.74
CA LEU A 52 -6.14 -27.31 -12.06
C LEU A 52 -5.01 -26.37 -12.46
N LEU A 53 -3.87 -26.93 -12.89
CA LEU A 53 -2.71 -26.14 -13.30
C LEU A 53 -2.88 -25.62 -14.73
N PRO A 54 -2.58 -24.33 -14.99
CA PRO A 54 -2.52 -23.83 -16.35
C PRO A 54 -1.41 -24.56 -17.13
N GLY A 55 -1.57 -24.66 -18.45
CA GLY A 55 -0.54 -25.18 -19.37
C GLY A 55 0.64 -24.23 -19.52
N LEU A 56 1.32 -23.91 -18.41
CA LEU A 56 2.43 -22.99 -18.33
C LEU A 56 3.69 -23.76 -17.96
N ASP A 57 4.71 -23.66 -18.81
CA ASP A 57 6.03 -24.23 -18.56
C ASP A 57 6.92 -23.15 -17.92
N ILE A 58 7.28 -23.34 -16.65
CA ILE A 58 8.11 -22.37 -15.91
C ILE A 58 9.52 -22.93 -15.77
N HIS A 59 10.50 -22.19 -16.30
CA HIS A 59 11.91 -22.48 -16.09
C HIS A 59 12.47 -21.54 -15.01
N TYR A 60 12.95 -22.09 -13.89
CA TYR A 60 13.43 -21.32 -12.74
C TYR A 60 14.65 -21.97 -12.10
N ASP A 61 15.74 -21.23 -11.92
CA ASP A 61 17.01 -21.74 -11.37
C ASP A 61 17.52 -23.03 -12.06
N GLY A 62 17.39 -23.12 -13.38
CA GLY A 62 17.78 -24.31 -14.16
C GLY A 62 16.83 -25.52 -13.99
N LYS A 63 15.74 -25.38 -13.23
CA LYS A 63 14.72 -26.42 -13.01
C LYS A 63 13.47 -26.11 -13.82
N GLU A 64 12.87 -27.17 -14.35
CA GLU A 64 11.62 -27.09 -15.09
C GLU A 64 10.44 -27.48 -14.19
N TYR A 65 9.45 -26.59 -14.12
CA TYR A 65 8.19 -26.82 -13.44
C TYR A 65 7.08 -26.88 -14.49
N ARG A 66 6.63 -28.09 -14.77
CA ARG A 66 5.59 -28.39 -15.77
C ARG A 66 4.50 -29.25 -15.16
N ARG A 67 3.25 -29.01 -15.56
CA ARG A 67 2.07 -29.69 -15.02
C ARG A 67 2.03 -31.19 -15.34
N ASP A 68 2.61 -31.60 -16.46
CA ASP A 68 2.61 -32.96 -16.99
C ASP A 68 3.73 -33.84 -16.41
N ILE A 69 4.84 -33.24 -15.97
CA ILE A 69 5.97 -33.96 -15.35
C ILE A 69 5.79 -34.06 -13.83
N ASN A 70 5.56 -32.94 -13.15
CA ASN A 70 5.44 -32.89 -11.69
C ASN A 70 4.48 -31.79 -11.23
N PRO A 71 3.15 -32.05 -11.26
CA PRO A 71 2.15 -31.07 -10.87
C PRO A 71 2.29 -30.66 -9.40
N TYR A 72 2.63 -31.59 -8.49
CA TYR A 72 2.82 -31.26 -7.08
C TYR A 72 4.01 -30.34 -6.84
N GLY A 73 5.12 -30.55 -7.56
CA GLY A 73 6.28 -29.67 -7.52
C GLY A 73 5.98 -28.26 -8.03
N MET A 74 5.17 -28.14 -9.09
CA MET A 74 4.71 -26.85 -9.61
C MET A 74 3.82 -26.11 -8.60
N ILE A 75 2.89 -26.81 -7.95
CA ILE A 75 2.04 -26.23 -6.88
C ILE A 75 2.90 -25.78 -5.70
N GLU A 76 3.83 -26.61 -5.24
CA GLU A 76 4.74 -26.26 -4.14
C GLU A 76 5.60 -25.05 -4.50
N PHE A 77 6.13 -25.01 -5.72
CA PHE A 77 6.88 -23.86 -6.21
C PHE A 77 6.04 -22.57 -6.16
N ALA A 78 4.84 -22.59 -6.73
CA ALA A 78 3.94 -21.43 -6.73
C ALA A 78 3.55 -20.99 -5.31
N PHE A 79 3.25 -21.95 -4.43
CA PHE A 79 2.93 -21.69 -3.03
C PHE A 79 4.11 -21.05 -2.30
N ARG A 80 5.32 -21.58 -2.47
CA ARG A 80 6.54 -21.04 -1.85
C ARG A 80 6.83 -19.62 -2.34
N LYS A 81 6.83 -19.37 -3.65
CA LYS A 81 7.09 -18.03 -4.20
C LYS A 81 6.02 -17.03 -3.74
N SER A 82 4.77 -17.46 -3.63
CA SER A 82 3.67 -16.63 -3.11
C SER A 82 3.83 -16.32 -1.61
N ALA A 83 4.26 -17.29 -0.80
CA ALA A 83 4.52 -17.09 0.62
C ALA A 83 5.68 -16.09 0.84
N HIS A 84 6.76 -16.23 0.08
CA HIS A 84 7.87 -15.28 0.05
C HIS A 84 7.40 -13.87 -0.33
N LEU A 85 6.71 -13.74 -1.48
CA LEU A 85 6.11 -12.48 -1.93
C LEU A 85 5.25 -11.80 -0.84
N PHE A 86 4.42 -12.59 -0.14
CA PHE A 86 3.55 -12.12 0.93
C PHE A 86 4.33 -11.65 2.16
N VAL A 87 5.25 -12.47 2.68
CA VAL A 87 5.99 -12.17 3.91
C VAL A 87 6.91 -10.97 3.73
N TYR A 88 7.60 -10.85 2.60
CA TYR A 88 8.40 -9.67 2.28
C TYR A 88 7.55 -8.43 1.97
N GLY A 89 6.34 -8.62 1.43
CA GLY A 89 5.32 -7.58 1.36
C GLY A 89 4.91 -7.05 2.74
N VAL A 90 4.70 -7.93 3.72
CA VAL A 90 4.41 -7.57 5.12
C VAL A 90 5.59 -6.83 5.74
N LEU A 91 6.83 -7.30 5.52
CA LEU A 91 8.04 -6.60 5.97
C LEU A 91 8.11 -5.16 5.43
N ALA A 92 7.81 -4.97 4.14
CA ALA A 92 7.80 -3.65 3.51
C ALA A 92 6.74 -2.72 4.15
N ALA A 93 5.52 -3.24 4.36
CA ALA A 93 4.42 -2.47 4.95
C ALA A 93 4.71 -2.07 6.40
N VAL A 94 5.23 -3.00 7.21
CA VAL A 94 5.62 -2.73 8.61
C VAL A 94 6.78 -1.74 8.67
N THR A 95 7.76 -1.86 7.78
CA THR A 95 8.87 -0.90 7.69
C THR A 95 8.35 0.50 7.34
N ALA A 96 7.47 0.61 6.34
CA ALA A 96 6.86 1.89 5.97
C ALA A 96 6.04 2.49 7.12
N LEU A 97 5.31 1.66 7.89
CA LEU A 97 4.60 2.08 9.09
C LEU A 97 5.56 2.64 10.14
N VAL A 98 6.65 1.93 10.45
CA VAL A 98 7.68 2.40 11.40
C VAL A 98 8.23 3.76 10.94
N LEU A 99 8.65 3.89 9.68
CA LEU A 99 9.21 5.12 9.14
C LEU A 99 8.22 6.29 9.17
N SER A 100 6.93 6.03 8.99
CA SER A 100 5.88 7.04 9.12
C SER A 100 5.75 7.58 10.56
N LEU A 101 5.98 6.76 11.58
CA LEU A 101 5.98 7.17 13.00
C LEU A 101 7.19 8.04 13.37
N PHE A 102 8.26 7.95 12.58
CA PHE A 102 9.43 8.83 12.63
C PHE A 102 9.30 10.08 11.74
N ARG A 103 8.10 10.33 11.18
CA ARG A 103 7.79 11.50 10.33
C ARG A 103 8.63 11.59 9.06
N LEU A 104 9.09 10.46 8.53
CA LEU A 104 9.78 10.43 7.24
C LEU A 104 8.79 10.71 6.09
N ARG A 105 9.24 11.43 5.05
CA ARG A 105 8.41 11.72 3.87
C ARG A 105 8.09 10.43 3.10
N SER A 106 6.88 10.34 2.52
CA SER A 106 6.40 9.14 1.81
C SER A 106 7.38 8.55 0.77
N PRO A 107 8.02 9.32 -0.14
CA PRO A 107 8.95 8.74 -1.12
C PRO A 107 10.22 8.19 -0.46
N ALA A 108 10.77 8.91 0.53
CA ALA A 108 11.94 8.43 1.29
C ALA A 108 11.59 7.19 2.12
N ALA A 109 10.37 7.13 2.68
CA ALA A 109 9.88 5.96 3.41
C ALA A 109 9.72 4.74 2.49
N ALA A 110 9.23 4.92 1.27
CA ALA A 110 9.11 3.85 0.28
C ALA A 110 10.49 3.30 -0.12
N ALA A 111 11.42 4.19 -0.48
CA ALA A 111 12.78 3.81 -0.88
C ALA A 111 13.53 3.09 0.23
N LEU A 112 13.46 3.60 1.47
CA LEU A 112 14.11 2.97 2.62
C LEU A 112 13.44 1.63 2.99
N SER A 113 12.12 1.51 2.82
CA SER A 113 11.42 0.23 3.03
C SER A 113 11.87 -0.84 2.03
N LEU A 114 12.01 -0.48 0.75
CA LEU A 114 12.57 -1.39 -0.26
C LEU A 114 14.01 -1.76 0.02
N ALA A 115 14.84 -0.80 0.47
CA ALA A 115 16.21 -1.08 0.85
C ALA A 115 16.27 -2.10 2.01
N VAL A 116 15.42 -1.95 3.03
CA VAL A 116 15.32 -2.91 4.15
C VAL A 116 14.90 -4.29 3.65
N VAL A 117 13.89 -4.37 2.77
CA VAL A 117 13.45 -5.63 2.15
C VAL A 117 14.60 -6.30 1.40
N GLY A 118 15.33 -5.56 0.57
CA GLY A 118 16.46 -6.09 -0.19
C GLY A 118 17.58 -6.60 0.70
N LEU A 119 17.92 -5.86 1.77
CA LEU A 119 18.93 -6.30 2.74
C LEU A 119 18.50 -7.59 3.45
N VAL A 120 17.25 -7.67 3.92
CA VAL A 120 16.74 -8.87 4.58
C VAL A 120 16.69 -10.06 3.61
N ALA A 121 16.29 -9.86 2.35
CA ALA A 121 16.25 -10.91 1.33
C ALA A 121 17.66 -11.43 1.00
N ILE A 122 18.65 -10.55 0.87
CA ILE A 122 20.05 -10.96 0.68
C ILE A 122 20.56 -11.76 1.89
N MET A 123 20.25 -11.30 3.11
CA MET A 123 20.63 -12.02 4.33
C MET A 123 19.91 -13.37 4.43
N ASP A 124 18.68 -13.47 3.93
CA ASP A 124 17.91 -14.70 3.92
C ASP A 124 18.54 -15.74 2.97
N GLU A 125 18.85 -15.34 1.74
CA GLU A 125 19.55 -16.19 0.78
C GLU A 125 20.94 -16.60 1.29
N TRP A 126 21.64 -15.69 1.97
CA TRP A 126 22.87 -16.03 2.67
C TRP A 126 22.60 -17.12 3.72
N ASN A 127 21.60 -16.97 4.58
CA ASN A 127 21.28 -17.97 5.61
C ASN A 127 20.92 -19.33 4.99
N GLN A 128 20.17 -19.34 3.87
CA GLN A 128 19.78 -20.55 3.16
C GLN A 128 20.97 -21.30 2.54
N ARG A 129 22.07 -20.61 2.19
CA ARG A 129 23.29 -21.26 1.61
C ARG A 129 23.92 -22.31 2.52
N TYR A 130 23.66 -22.23 3.83
CA TYR A 130 24.16 -23.20 4.80
C TYR A 130 23.27 -24.46 4.90
N SER A 131 22.14 -24.48 4.20
CA SER A 131 21.24 -25.64 4.13
C SER A 131 21.56 -26.49 2.89
N PRO A 132 21.91 -27.79 3.05
CA PRO A 132 22.46 -28.63 1.97
C PRO A 132 21.49 -29.01 0.84
N ALA A 133 20.26 -28.47 0.82
CA ALA A 133 19.23 -28.79 -0.17
C ALA A 133 18.72 -27.57 -0.97
N ARG A 134 19.32 -26.39 -0.79
CA ARG A 134 18.91 -25.16 -1.49
C ARG A 134 20.11 -24.43 -2.10
N THR A 135 19.99 -24.14 -3.39
CA THR A 135 20.85 -23.20 -4.09
C THR A 135 20.27 -21.80 -3.87
N PRO A 136 21.05 -20.86 -3.28
CA PRO A 136 20.60 -19.49 -3.20
C PRO A 136 20.63 -18.87 -4.60
N THR A 137 19.55 -18.20 -4.99
CA THR A 137 19.38 -17.68 -6.35
C THR A 137 19.01 -16.21 -6.30
N TYR A 138 19.67 -15.38 -7.11
CA TYR A 138 19.33 -13.95 -7.22
C TYR A 138 17.87 -13.71 -7.65
N GLN A 139 17.27 -14.69 -8.32
CA GLN A 139 15.85 -14.70 -8.70
C GLN A 139 14.92 -14.69 -7.48
N ASP A 140 15.33 -15.27 -6.35
CA ASP A 140 14.54 -15.25 -5.10
C ASP A 140 14.51 -13.85 -4.50
N VAL A 141 15.66 -13.18 -4.43
CA VAL A 141 15.77 -11.78 -3.99
C VAL A 141 14.90 -10.85 -4.84
N LEU A 142 14.86 -11.07 -6.16
CA LEU A 142 14.01 -10.28 -7.06
C LEU A 142 12.53 -10.51 -6.77
N VAL A 143 12.10 -11.75 -6.53
CA VAL A 143 10.71 -12.05 -6.15
C VAL A 143 10.36 -11.33 -4.84
N ASP A 144 11.21 -11.40 -3.83
CA ASP A 144 10.99 -10.74 -2.54
C ASP A 144 10.89 -9.22 -2.66
N LEU A 145 11.77 -8.62 -3.47
CA LEU A 145 11.72 -7.19 -3.79
C LEU A 145 10.43 -6.80 -4.53
N THR A 146 9.96 -7.62 -5.48
CA THR A 146 8.69 -7.37 -6.17
C THR A 146 7.51 -7.42 -5.20
N GLY A 147 7.51 -8.34 -4.24
CA GLY A 147 6.49 -8.43 -3.19
C GLY A 147 6.47 -7.18 -2.31
N GLY A 148 7.67 -6.73 -1.91
CA GLY A 148 7.83 -5.46 -1.20
C GLY A 148 7.30 -4.26 -2.00
N ALA A 149 7.63 -4.17 -3.28
CA ALA A 149 7.18 -3.08 -4.16
C ALA A 149 5.67 -3.05 -4.34
N ILE A 150 5.04 -4.21 -4.59
CA ILE A 150 3.59 -4.35 -4.71
C ILE A 150 2.91 -3.90 -3.41
N SER A 151 3.39 -4.37 -2.26
CA SER A 151 2.84 -4.02 -0.95
C SER A 151 2.90 -2.51 -0.69
N LEU A 152 4.04 -1.87 -0.99
CA LEU A 152 4.19 -0.42 -0.84
C LEU A 152 3.27 0.34 -1.79
N ALA A 153 3.16 -0.07 -3.05
CA ALA A 153 2.24 0.53 -4.01
C ALA A 153 0.79 0.49 -3.50
N VAL A 154 0.36 -0.64 -2.95
CA VAL A 154 -0.96 -0.80 -2.34
C VAL A 154 -1.12 0.10 -1.11
N CYS A 155 -0.14 0.11 -0.19
CA CYS A 155 -0.21 0.90 1.03
C CYS A 155 -0.27 2.41 0.77
N PHE A 156 0.61 2.93 -0.09
CA PHE A 156 0.63 4.36 -0.44
C PHE A 156 -0.55 4.75 -1.33
N GLY A 157 -0.95 3.89 -2.27
CA GLY A 157 -2.14 4.07 -3.09
C GLY A 157 -3.42 4.14 -2.26
N ALA A 158 -3.63 3.18 -1.36
CA ALA A 158 -4.76 3.18 -0.43
C ALA A 158 -4.74 4.40 0.49
N ALA A 159 -3.58 4.80 1.02
CA ALA A 159 -3.46 6.01 1.82
C ALA A 159 -3.77 7.29 1.02
N ALA A 160 -3.36 7.37 -0.24
CA ALA A 160 -3.67 8.49 -1.12
C ALA A 160 -5.18 8.56 -1.43
N LEU A 161 -5.79 7.42 -1.79
CA LEU A 161 -7.23 7.30 -2.03
C LEU A 161 -8.05 7.66 -0.79
N TYR A 162 -7.65 7.16 0.39
CA TYR A 162 -8.31 7.49 1.66
C TYR A 162 -8.22 8.99 1.97
N ARG A 163 -7.06 9.62 1.74
CA ARG A 163 -6.90 11.08 1.90
C ARG A 163 -7.77 11.87 0.92
N GLN A 164 -7.90 11.43 -0.32
CA GLN A 164 -8.79 12.07 -1.30
C GLN A 164 -10.26 11.92 -0.91
N TRP A 165 -10.67 10.74 -0.44
CA TRP A 165 -12.04 10.49 0.01
C TRP A 165 -12.41 11.29 1.26
N ARG A 166 -11.50 11.40 2.25
CA ARG A 166 -11.69 12.23 3.45
C ARG A 166 -11.64 13.74 3.16
N ARG A 167 -11.06 14.14 2.03
CA ARG A 167 -11.01 15.53 1.56
C ARG A 167 -12.22 15.95 0.74
N LYS A 168 -13.24 15.09 0.58
CA LYS A 168 -14.52 15.56 0.05
C LYS A 168 -14.96 16.78 0.87
N PRO A 169 -15.12 17.96 0.24
CA PRO A 169 -15.47 19.16 0.97
C PRO A 169 -16.87 18.93 1.56
N CYS A 170 -16.94 18.74 2.88
CA CYS A 170 -18.16 19.08 3.60
C CYS A 170 -18.41 20.54 3.22
N GLY A 171 -19.49 20.80 2.48
CA GLY A 171 -19.77 22.09 1.87
C GLY A 171 -19.66 23.19 2.89
N ARG A 172 -18.48 23.82 2.98
CA ARG A 172 -18.28 25.05 3.73
C ARG A 172 -18.93 26.08 2.84
N ALA A 173 -20.23 26.31 3.04
CA ALA A 173 -20.89 27.49 2.56
C ALA A 173 -19.96 28.65 2.92
N LYS A 174 -19.37 29.27 1.90
CA LYS A 174 -18.69 30.55 2.08
C LYS A 174 -19.83 31.49 2.47
N VAL A 175 -20.03 31.71 3.77
CA VAL A 175 -20.69 32.93 4.22
C VAL A 175 -19.71 34.04 3.84
N VAL A 176 -19.92 34.59 2.64
CA VAL A 176 -19.29 35.84 2.25
C VAL A 176 -19.95 36.87 3.15
N LEU A 177 -19.29 37.18 4.27
CA LEU A 177 -19.66 38.32 5.10
C LEU A 177 -19.30 39.55 4.26
N ILE A 178 -20.26 40.05 3.49
CA ILE A 178 -20.15 41.36 2.86
C ILE A 178 -20.22 42.37 4.01
N CYS A 179 -19.07 42.81 4.50
CA CYS A 179 -18.99 44.03 5.29
C CYS A 179 -19.45 45.18 4.39
N PHE A 180 -20.71 45.58 4.52
CA PHE A 180 -21.12 46.91 4.11
C PHE A 180 -20.42 47.91 5.03
N PRO A 181 -19.78 48.97 4.49
CA PRO A 181 -19.31 50.06 5.31
C PRO A 181 -20.53 50.74 5.94
N LEU A 182 -20.68 50.59 7.24
CA LEU A 182 -21.53 51.46 8.06
C LEU A 182 -20.72 52.72 8.37
N GLU A 183 -20.59 53.58 7.36
CA GLU A 183 -20.22 54.97 7.60
C GLU A 183 -21.28 55.85 6.93
N ASP A 184 -22.15 56.37 7.80
CA ASP A 184 -22.81 57.66 7.66
C ASP A 184 -23.87 57.85 6.57
N ARG A 185 -25.09 57.36 6.81
CA ARG A 185 -26.33 57.93 6.25
C ARG A 185 -27.43 58.03 7.30
N ALA A 186 -27.18 58.78 8.36
CA ALA A 186 -28.20 59.23 9.29
C ALA A 186 -29.10 60.36 8.74
N ASN A 187 -29.03 60.71 7.44
CA ASN A 187 -29.75 61.88 6.90
C ASN A 187 -30.64 61.60 5.67
N ARG A 188 -31.12 60.35 5.50
CA ARG A 188 -32.01 59.99 4.38
C ARG A 188 -33.22 59.15 4.81
N ILE A 189 -33.76 59.41 5.99
CA ILE A 189 -35.05 58.84 6.44
C ILE A 189 -36.20 59.84 6.26
N GLU A 190 -35.92 61.12 5.98
CA GLU A 190 -36.96 62.16 5.98
C GLU A 190 -37.72 62.37 4.65
N ARG A 191 -37.46 61.60 3.58
CA ARG A 191 -38.08 61.86 2.26
C ARG A 191 -38.70 60.66 1.53
N SER A 192 -38.99 59.55 2.22
CA SER A 192 -39.73 58.44 1.60
C SER A 192 -40.89 57.90 2.46
N ALA A 193 -41.55 58.81 3.20
CA ALA A 193 -42.90 58.61 3.69
C ALA A 193 -43.99 58.96 2.64
N LYS A 194 -43.62 59.13 1.37
CA LYS A 194 -44.56 59.45 0.27
C LYS A 194 -44.22 58.69 -1.00
N ARG A 195 -44.62 57.42 -1.06
CA ARG A 195 -45.15 56.71 -2.25
C ARG A 195 -45.18 55.22 -1.93
N GLY A 196 -46.39 54.71 -1.68
CA GLY A 196 -46.63 53.28 -1.69
C GLY A 196 -46.32 52.71 -3.07
N SER A 197 -45.60 51.60 -3.11
CA SER A 197 -45.76 50.56 -4.12
C SER A 197 -44.98 49.32 -3.69
N LEU A 198 -45.65 48.18 -3.72
CA LEU A 198 -45.09 46.84 -3.58
C LEU A 198 -43.80 46.71 -4.39
N PHE A 199 -42.72 46.21 -3.78
CA PHE A 199 -41.60 45.65 -4.53
C PHE A 199 -41.39 44.19 -4.14
N PHE A 200 -41.86 43.34 -5.04
CA PHE A 200 -41.76 41.88 -5.03
C PHE A 200 -40.29 41.48 -5.21
N LEU A 201 -39.63 40.95 -4.17
CA LEU A 201 -38.27 40.42 -4.29
C LEU A 201 -38.33 39.00 -4.89
N ARG A 202 -38.18 38.92 -6.21
CA ARG A 202 -37.95 37.68 -6.95
C ARG A 202 -36.49 37.24 -6.74
N LEU A 203 -36.29 36.16 -5.98
CA LEU A 203 -35.00 35.48 -5.89
C LEU A 203 -34.67 34.84 -7.24
N ARG A 204 -33.51 35.20 -7.80
CA ARG A 204 -32.94 34.65 -9.03
C ARG A 204 -32.00 33.51 -8.65
N ASP A 205 -32.41 32.29 -8.95
CA ASP A 205 -31.58 31.08 -8.83
C ASP A 205 -30.69 30.98 -10.07
N GLU A 206 -29.38 31.20 -9.91
CA GLU A 206 -28.37 31.06 -10.97
C GLU A 206 -27.55 29.80 -10.68
N ARG A 207 -27.83 28.71 -11.39
CA ARG A 207 -26.87 27.60 -11.56
C ARG A 207 -25.79 28.04 -12.56
N PRO A 208 -24.50 27.80 -12.32
CA PRO A 208 -23.52 27.80 -13.38
C PRO A 208 -23.18 26.36 -13.81
N ASP A 209 -23.42 26.15 -15.10
CA ASP A 209 -22.89 25.12 -15.98
C ASP A 209 -21.35 25.16 -16.08
N GLN A 210 -20.81 24.02 -16.47
CA GLN A 210 -19.45 23.60 -16.77
C GLN A 210 -18.58 24.66 -17.49
N ARG A 211 -17.32 24.81 -17.04
CA ARG A 211 -16.18 25.07 -17.93
C ARG A 211 -14.91 24.35 -17.46
N PHE A 212 -14.46 23.48 -18.35
CA PHE A 212 -13.15 22.87 -18.50
C PHE A 212 -11.97 23.84 -18.21
N SER A 213 -10.95 23.40 -17.49
CA SER A 213 -9.58 23.88 -17.69
C SER A 213 -8.55 22.86 -17.18
N PHE A 214 -7.99 22.11 -18.13
CA PHE A 214 -6.74 21.36 -18.01
C PHE A 214 -5.60 22.34 -17.73
N ARG A 215 -5.23 22.53 -16.46
CA ARG A 215 -3.92 23.12 -16.09
C ARG A 215 -3.63 22.83 -14.62
N ASN A 216 -2.88 21.76 -14.39
CA ASN A 216 -1.83 21.58 -13.38
C ASN A 216 -1.64 20.09 -13.04
N MET A 217 -1.05 19.37 -14.00
CA MET A 217 -0.50 18.01 -13.85
C MET A 217 1.04 18.03 -13.84
N LEU A 218 1.68 19.16 -13.51
CA LEU A 218 3.13 19.28 -13.43
C LEU A 218 3.46 20.32 -12.36
N ASN A 219 3.61 19.86 -11.11
CA ASN A 219 4.46 20.46 -10.06
C ASN A 219 4.17 19.75 -8.72
N MET A 220 4.75 18.57 -8.53
CA MET A 220 5.41 18.23 -7.27
C MET A 220 6.30 17.01 -7.47
N ILE A 221 7.53 17.33 -7.88
CA ILE A 221 8.77 16.60 -7.55
C ILE A 221 8.88 16.52 -6.02
#